data_AF-A0A9C8DFJ7-F1
#
_entry.id   AF-A0A9C8DFJ7-F1
#
_cell.length_a   1.000
_cell.length_b   1.000
_cell.length_c   1.000
_cell.angle_alpha   90.00
_cell.angle_beta   90.00
_cell.angle_gamma   90.00
#
_symmetry.space_group_name_H-M   'P 1'
#
loop_
_entity.id
_entity.type
_entity.pdbx_description
1 polymer ?
#
loop_
_entity_poly.entity_id
_entity_poly.type
_entity_poly.pdbx_seq_one_letter_code
_entity_poly.pdbx_strand_id
1 'polypeptide(L)'
;MKRLLSLSLFVVVLLGLFQTVVFADGMILPDHPERGWLTVTYHHVSVSIEDGIVITRVDQEFLNNTSQPIEGRYVFPLPHGAVVSDFSMWVDGERLEGKVLAADEARDIYEDYVRRVLDPALLEYIGRDTLSARIFPISAGGTRRIELSYTEVLRAESGIYRYLYPLDTERFSASPLEDVQISVDLKTSSPLQAVYSPTHKITVSKNTDKHALVYYAEKNVLPHRDFILYYSVLPEEMGMTLLPYKAAGEDGFFLLIVSPTVKGEETVIPKDLVFVLDTSGSMSGEKIVQAKEALNFVLQNLNPEDRFAVVAFSDYPRVQSTELLPVNQETMSQAADWVSKLYADGGTNIDEALVTALSLF
;
A
#
# COMPACT_ATOMS: atom_id res chain seq x y z
N MET A 1 55.97 -32.27 -19.84
CA MET A 1 54.55 -32.06 -20.20
C MET A 1 53.80 -31.61 -18.94
N LYS A 2 53.57 -30.30 -18.81
CA LYS A 2 52.98 -29.68 -17.61
C LYS A 2 51.45 -29.65 -17.76
N ARG A 3 50.73 -30.12 -16.73
CA ARG A 3 49.27 -30.08 -16.61
C ARG A 3 48.81 -28.64 -16.36
N LEU A 4 47.89 -28.13 -17.18
CA LEU A 4 47.12 -26.93 -16.88
C LEU A 4 45.89 -27.33 -16.04
N LEU A 5 45.80 -26.79 -14.82
CA LEU A 5 44.54 -26.67 -14.09
C LEU A 5 43.84 -25.41 -14.62
N SER A 6 42.63 -25.59 -15.18
CA SER A 6 41.69 -24.50 -15.43
C SER A 6 40.87 -24.26 -14.16
N LEU A 7 41.05 -23.09 -13.56
CA LEU A 7 40.28 -22.59 -12.43
C LEU A 7 38.94 -22.03 -12.97
N SER A 8 37.83 -22.75 -12.77
CA SER A 8 36.50 -22.27 -13.13
C SER A 8 36.02 -21.23 -12.12
N LEU A 9 35.91 -19.99 -12.58
CA LEU A 9 35.39 -18.82 -11.85
C LEU A 9 33.89 -19.03 -11.58
N PHE A 10 33.51 -19.21 -10.32
CA PHE A 10 32.12 -19.28 -9.89
C PHE A 10 31.56 -17.86 -9.80
N VAL A 11 30.88 -17.40 -10.85
CA VAL A 11 30.12 -16.15 -10.80
C VAL A 11 28.76 -16.47 -10.17
N VAL A 12 28.61 -16.15 -8.89
CA VAL A 12 27.31 -16.12 -8.23
C VAL A 12 26.59 -14.86 -8.72
N VAL A 13 25.72 -15.01 -9.73
CA VAL A 13 24.74 -13.98 -10.07
C VAL A 13 23.59 -14.13 -9.07
N LEU A 14 23.62 -13.30 -8.03
CA LEU A 14 22.50 -13.13 -7.10
C LEU A 14 21.41 -12.34 -7.84
N LEU A 15 20.53 -13.04 -8.56
CA LEU A 15 19.32 -12.45 -9.13
C LEU A 15 18.34 -12.18 -7.97
N GLY A 16 18.42 -10.97 -7.42
CA GLY A 16 17.46 -10.48 -6.45
C GLY A 16 16.07 -10.45 -7.07
N LEU A 17 15.13 -11.16 -6.45
CA LEU A 17 13.70 -10.98 -6.64
C LEU A 17 13.38 -9.52 -6.26
N PHE A 18 13.29 -8.64 -7.26
CA PHE A 18 12.60 -7.37 -7.08
C PHE A 18 11.13 -7.71 -6.88
N GLN A 19 10.69 -7.77 -5.62
CA GLN A 19 9.28 -7.54 -5.33
C GLN A 19 8.99 -6.10 -5.74
N THR A 20 8.15 -5.93 -6.76
CA THR A 20 7.55 -4.63 -7.07
C THR A 20 6.64 -4.28 -5.92
N VAL A 21 7.17 -3.53 -4.97
CA VAL A 21 6.36 -2.85 -3.96
C VAL A 21 5.54 -1.79 -4.71
N VAL A 22 4.28 -1.67 -4.32
CA VAL A 22 3.27 -0.79 -4.92
C VAL A 22 3.18 0.49 -4.08
N PHE A 23 3.20 1.69 -4.70
CA PHE A 23 3.51 2.99 -4.04
C PHE A 23 2.36 4.04 -4.13
N ALA A 24 2.45 5.20 -3.45
CA ALA A 24 1.31 6.11 -3.11
C ALA A 24 1.64 7.64 -3.06
N ASP A 25 0.89 8.57 -3.71
CA ASP A 25 1.36 9.99 -3.83
C ASP A 25 0.42 11.22 -3.81
N GLY A 26 0.90 12.42 -3.37
CA GLY A 26 0.31 13.77 -3.47
C GLY A 26 1.24 14.90 -3.97
N MET A 27 0.77 15.78 -4.86
CA MET A 27 1.56 16.69 -5.71
C MET A 27 0.74 17.91 -6.23
N ILE A 28 1.39 18.98 -6.70
CA ILE A 28 0.73 20.03 -7.51
C ILE A 28 0.95 19.77 -9.01
N LEU A 29 -0.15 19.67 -9.76
CA LEU A 29 -0.17 19.53 -11.20
C LEU A 29 -0.40 20.90 -11.87
N PRO A 30 0.49 21.38 -12.76
CA PRO A 30 0.27 22.62 -13.52
C PRO A 30 -0.82 22.43 -14.57
N ASP A 31 -1.47 23.50 -14.99
CA ASP A 31 -2.33 23.44 -16.18
C ASP A 31 -1.50 23.31 -17.50
N HIS A 32 -0.21 23.71 -17.47
CA HIS A 32 0.75 23.60 -18.58
C HIS A 32 2.13 23.11 -18.08
N PRO A 33 2.52 21.85 -18.33
CA PRO A 33 3.73 21.28 -17.74
C PRO A 33 5.02 21.68 -18.47
N GLU A 34 5.83 22.53 -17.84
CA GLU A 34 7.28 22.63 -18.08
C GLU A 34 8.01 22.00 -16.87
N ARG A 35 9.15 21.30 -17.04
CA ARG A 35 9.90 20.74 -15.90
C ARG A 35 10.65 21.84 -15.15
N GLY A 36 10.72 21.81 -13.81
CA GLY A 36 11.59 22.72 -13.01
C GLY A 36 10.91 23.92 -12.34
N TRP A 37 9.61 24.10 -12.53
CA TRP A 37 8.85 25.31 -12.19
C TRP A 37 8.47 25.47 -10.69
N LEU A 38 8.32 24.37 -9.95
CA LEU A 38 8.00 24.35 -8.52
C LEU A 38 9.04 23.57 -7.71
N THR A 39 9.44 24.15 -6.57
CA THR A 39 10.21 23.46 -5.52
C THR A 39 9.32 23.34 -4.28
N VAL A 40 9.33 22.20 -3.60
CA VAL A 40 8.79 22.08 -2.25
C VAL A 40 9.89 22.48 -1.26
N THR A 41 9.70 23.61 -0.59
CA THR A 41 10.70 24.16 0.34
C THR A 41 10.70 23.35 1.63
N TYR A 42 9.51 23.08 2.19
CA TYR A 42 9.38 22.15 3.31
C TYR A 42 8.11 21.29 3.20
N HIS A 43 8.18 20.15 3.86
CA HIS A 43 7.10 19.19 4.00
C HIS A 43 7.12 18.65 5.42
N HIS A 44 6.25 19.18 6.26
CA HIS A 44 6.14 18.83 7.67
C HIS A 44 4.86 18.06 7.93
N VAL A 45 4.99 16.94 8.62
CA VAL A 45 3.88 16.05 8.95
C VAL A 45 3.82 15.85 10.45
N SER A 46 2.67 16.14 11.03
CA SER A 46 2.35 15.84 12.42
C SER A 46 1.23 14.83 12.48
N VAL A 47 1.52 13.69 13.08
CA VAL A 47 0.62 12.56 13.19
C VAL A 47 0.29 12.34 14.67
N SER A 48 -0.99 12.27 15.01
CA SER A 48 -1.43 11.77 16.32
C SER A 48 -2.09 10.43 16.11
N ILE A 49 -1.61 9.41 16.79
CA ILE A 49 -2.18 8.07 16.77
C ILE A 49 -2.66 7.76 18.18
N GLU A 50 -3.96 7.52 18.33
CA GLU A 50 -4.56 7.05 19.58
C GLU A 50 -5.38 5.79 19.27
N ASP A 51 -4.86 4.63 19.70
CA ASP A 51 -5.54 3.35 19.52
C ASP A 51 -5.99 3.04 18.08
N GLY A 52 -5.11 3.34 17.12
CA GLY A 52 -5.38 3.12 15.69
C GLY A 52 -6.20 4.23 15.04
N ILE A 53 -6.69 5.22 15.77
CA ILE A 53 -7.30 6.41 15.19
C ILE A 53 -6.21 7.43 14.94
N VAL A 54 -6.06 7.83 13.69
CA VAL A 54 -4.93 8.62 13.22
C VAL A 54 -5.44 9.96 12.71
N ILE A 55 -4.89 11.04 13.24
CA ILE A 55 -5.06 12.38 12.70
C ILE A 55 -3.72 12.80 12.11
N THR A 56 -3.68 12.94 10.80
CA THR A 56 -2.51 13.43 10.08
C THR A 56 -2.74 14.90 9.72
N ARG A 57 -1.73 15.73 10.00
CA ARG A 57 -1.64 17.12 9.57
C ARG A 57 -0.41 17.27 8.71
N VAL A 58 -0.61 17.79 7.51
CA VAL A 58 0.41 18.05 6.51
C VAL A 58 0.51 19.55 6.35
N ASP A 59 1.73 20.07 6.41
CA ASP A 59 2.07 21.47 6.18
C ASP A 59 3.21 21.53 5.15
N GLN A 60 2.90 22.08 3.98
CA GLN A 60 3.82 22.12 2.85
C GLN A 60 3.93 23.54 2.32
N GLU A 61 5.12 23.92 1.87
CA GLU A 61 5.31 25.16 1.13
C GLU A 61 5.94 24.91 -0.25
N PHE A 62 5.36 25.55 -1.24
CA PHE A 62 5.77 25.48 -2.64
C PHE A 62 6.34 26.82 -3.06
N LEU A 63 7.50 26.83 -3.71
CA LEU A 63 8.15 28.00 -4.29
C LEU A 63 8.05 27.96 -5.82
N ASN A 64 7.51 29.03 -6.42
CA ASN A 64 7.55 29.24 -7.85
C ASN A 64 8.93 29.75 -8.28
N ASN A 65 9.73 28.90 -8.93
CA ASN A 65 11.07 29.26 -9.41
C ASN A 65 11.05 30.00 -10.77
N THR A 66 9.88 30.18 -11.37
CA THR A 66 9.76 30.80 -12.69
C THR A 66 9.63 32.32 -12.58
N SER A 67 9.85 33.00 -13.71
CA SER A 67 9.64 34.44 -13.85
C SER A 67 8.20 34.83 -14.17
N GLN A 68 7.26 33.86 -14.19
CA GLN A 68 5.86 34.06 -14.51
C GLN A 68 4.96 33.55 -13.37
N PRO A 69 3.76 34.08 -13.21
CA PRO A 69 2.78 33.46 -12.31
C PRO A 69 2.41 32.07 -12.82
N ILE A 70 2.28 31.12 -11.90
CA ILE A 70 1.93 29.73 -12.22
C ILE A 70 0.62 29.35 -11.54
N GLU A 71 -0.24 28.64 -12.26
CA GLU A 71 -1.47 28.07 -11.75
C GLU A 71 -1.41 26.54 -11.81
N GLY A 72 -2.15 25.90 -10.92
CA GLY A 72 -2.20 24.45 -10.90
C GLY A 72 -3.25 23.91 -9.95
N ARG A 73 -3.17 22.60 -9.76
CA ARG A 73 -4.09 21.81 -8.95
C ARG A 73 -3.29 20.99 -7.96
N TYR A 74 -3.52 21.22 -6.69
CA TYR A 74 -3.04 20.34 -5.64
C TYR A 74 -3.85 19.05 -5.68
N VAL A 75 -3.15 17.93 -5.60
CA VAL A 75 -3.68 16.57 -5.58
C VAL A 75 -3.02 15.87 -4.40
N PHE A 76 -3.76 15.22 -3.52
CA PHE A 76 -3.16 14.47 -2.40
C PHE A 76 -3.90 13.14 -2.22
N PRO A 77 -3.21 11.99 -2.10
CA PRO A 77 -3.84 10.71 -2.04
C PRO A 77 -4.27 10.52 -0.59
N LEU A 78 -5.42 9.95 -0.43
CA LEU A 78 -5.92 9.64 0.89
C LEU A 78 -5.84 8.13 1.09
N PRO A 79 -5.54 7.67 2.31
CA PRO A 79 -5.81 6.29 2.68
C PRO A 79 -7.29 5.99 2.38
N HIS A 80 -7.58 4.77 1.97
CA HIS A 80 -8.97 4.37 1.68
C HIS A 80 -9.86 4.57 2.92
N GLY A 81 -10.96 5.32 2.75
CA GLY A 81 -11.88 5.63 3.83
C GLY A 81 -11.39 6.73 4.79
N ALA A 82 -10.31 7.43 4.47
CA ALA A 82 -9.90 8.61 5.23
C ALA A 82 -10.84 9.79 4.96
N VAL A 83 -11.03 10.62 5.98
CA VAL A 83 -11.91 11.79 5.93
C VAL A 83 -11.08 13.05 6.11
N VAL A 84 -11.15 13.95 5.13
CA VAL A 84 -10.52 15.27 5.22
C VAL A 84 -11.32 16.14 6.18
N SER A 85 -10.64 16.66 7.20
CA SER A 85 -11.23 17.53 8.22
C SER A 85 -10.90 19.00 8.02
N ASP A 86 -9.76 19.32 7.41
CA ASP A 86 -9.36 20.70 7.09
C ASP A 86 -8.50 20.73 5.82
N PHE A 87 -8.70 21.73 4.99
CA PHE A 87 -7.80 22.04 3.88
C PHE A 87 -7.73 23.56 3.70
N SER A 88 -6.52 24.10 3.73
CA SER A 88 -6.28 25.54 3.68
C SER A 88 -5.04 25.90 2.89
N MET A 89 -5.05 27.10 2.30
CA MET A 89 -3.89 27.67 1.62
C MET A 89 -3.64 29.10 2.09
N TRP A 90 -2.39 29.52 2.12
CA TRP A 90 -2.03 30.91 2.43
C TRP A 90 -1.80 31.70 1.15
N VAL A 91 -2.55 32.79 0.99
CA VAL A 91 -2.40 33.74 -0.12
C VAL A 91 -2.13 35.11 0.48
N ASP A 92 -0.97 35.70 0.18
CA ASP A 92 -0.57 37.01 0.68
C ASP A 92 -0.65 37.15 2.22
N GLY A 93 -0.43 36.04 2.94
CA GLY A 93 -0.49 35.97 4.41
C GLY A 93 -1.88 35.68 4.98
N GLU A 94 -2.93 35.64 4.15
CA GLU A 94 -4.28 35.29 4.57
C GLU A 94 -4.56 33.79 4.37
N ARG A 95 -5.17 33.15 5.37
CA ARG A 95 -5.61 31.75 5.29
C ARG A 95 -6.93 31.67 4.52
N LEU A 96 -6.91 31.01 3.37
CA LEU A 96 -8.08 30.68 2.58
C LEU A 96 -8.42 29.21 2.76
N GLU A 97 -9.56 28.94 3.37
CA GLU A 97 -10.09 27.59 3.51
C GLU A 97 -10.64 27.10 2.17
N GLY A 98 -10.19 25.94 1.72
CA GLY A 98 -10.57 25.40 0.41
C GLY A 98 -11.76 24.47 0.50
N LYS A 99 -12.61 24.50 -0.54
CA LYS A 99 -13.72 23.56 -0.66
C LYS A 99 -13.20 22.20 -1.11
N VAL A 100 -13.35 21.19 -0.26
CA VAL A 100 -13.07 19.78 -0.59
C VAL A 100 -14.11 19.31 -1.61
N LEU A 101 -13.65 18.81 -2.74
CA LEU A 101 -14.50 18.17 -3.76
C LEU A 101 -14.50 16.65 -3.55
N ALA A 102 -15.61 15.99 -3.89
CA ALA A 102 -15.71 14.54 -3.79
C ALA A 102 -14.80 13.84 -4.82
N ALA A 103 -14.32 12.63 -4.50
CA ALA A 103 -13.33 11.89 -5.27
C ALA A 103 -13.71 11.70 -6.76
N ASP A 104 -15.00 11.54 -7.08
CA ASP A 104 -15.49 11.33 -8.44
C ASP A 104 -15.26 12.56 -9.35
N GLU A 105 -15.36 13.79 -8.81
CA GLU A 105 -15.15 15.03 -9.57
C GLU A 105 -13.64 15.30 -9.83
N ALA A 106 -12.76 14.73 -9.01
CA ALA A 106 -11.31 14.88 -9.15
C ALA A 106 -10.72 13.89 -10.19
N ARG A 107 -11.34 12.70 -10.32
CA ARG A 107 -10.86 11.59 -11.15
C ARG A 107 -10.85 11.93 -12.64
N ASP A 108 -11.94 12.46 -13.18
CA ASP A 108 -12.05 12.76 -14.63
C ASP A 108 -11.03 13.82 -15.07
N ILE A 109 -10.81 14.84 -14.23
CA ILE A 109 -9.85 15.92 -14.49
C ILE A 109 -8.41 15.37 -14.51
N TYR A 110 -8.14 14.43 -13.62
CA TYR A 110 -6.84 13.79 -13.49
C TYR A 110 -6.55 12.84 -14.66
N GLU A 111 -7.50 11.98 -15.04
CA GLU A 111 -7.39 11.11 -16.21
C GLU A 111 -7.08 11.91 -17.49
N ASP A 112 -7.74 13.05 -17.67
CA ASP A 112 -7.50 13.95 -18.81
C ASP A 112 -6.09 14.56 -18.80
N TYR A 113 -5.55 14.90 -17.63
CA TYR A 113 -4.18 15.42 -17.50
C TYR A 113 -3.15 14.34 -17.84
N VAL A 114 -3.30 13.12 -17.32
CA VAL A 114 -2.32 12.05 -17.55
C VAL A 114 -2.29 11.60 -19.02
N ARG A 115 -3.46 11.55 -19.67
CA ARG A 115 -3.57 11.29 -21.11
C ARG A 115 -2.76 12.28 -21.95
N ARG A 116 -2.58 13.53 -21.49
CA ARG A 116 -1.80 14.57 -22.18
C ARG A 116 -0.30 14.48 -21.90
N VAL A 117 0.09 14.12 -20.67
CA VAL A 117 1.50 14.11 -20.23
C VAL A 117 2.21 12.78 -20.54
N LEU A 118 1.46 11.71 -20.85
CA LEU A 118 2.02 10.39 -21.19
C LEU A 118 2.95 9.84 -20.09
N ASP A 119 2.66 10.16 -18.82
CA ASP A 119 3.34 9.57 -17.68
C ASP A 119 2.45 8.48 -17.05
N PRO A 120 2.67 7.19 -17.37
CA PRO A 120 1.85 6.10 -16.86
C PRO A 120 1.92 5.95 -15.33
N ALA A 121 2.97 6.46 -14.66
CA ALA A 121 3.03 6.46 -13.20
C ALA A 121 1.89 7.28 -12.58
N LEU A 122 1.45 8.34 -13.26
CA LEU A 122 0.30 9.13 -12.84
C LEU A 122 -1.03 8.36 -13.04
N LEU A 123 -1.20 7.42 -13.97
CA LEU A 123 -2.51 6.72 -14.11
C LEU A 123 -2.86 5.80 -12.93
N GLU A 124 -1.89 5.45 -12.08
CA GLU A 124 -2.05 4.46 -11.00
C GLU A 124 -2.86 4.99 -9.79
N TYR A 125 -3.16 6.29 -9.76
CA TYR A 125 -3.85 7.02 -8.66
C TYR A 125 -5.37 6.83 -8.66
N ILE A 126 -5.89 6.26 -9.73
CA ILE A 126 -7.31 6.02 -10.00
C ILE A 126 -7.96 5.05 -8.98
N GLY A 127 -7.15 4.38 -8.14
CA GLY A 127 -7.59 3.41 -7.12
C GLY A 127 -7.64 3.91 -5.67
N ARG A 128 -7.28 5.16 -5.37
CA ARG A 128 -7.34 5.74 -4.01
C ARG A 128 -8.31 6.90 -3.94
N ASP A 129 -8.91 7.10 -2.76
CA ASP A 129 -9.57 8.35 -2.45
C ASP A 129 -8.54 9.48 -2.63
N THR A 130 -8.91 10.57 -3.28
CA THR A 130 -7.96 11.63 -3.64
C THR A 130 -8.59 12.99 -3.32
N LEU A 131 -7.84 13.83 -2.62
CA LEU A 131 -8.16 15.24 -2.47
C LEU A 131 -7.66 16.00 -3.70
N SER A 132 -8.49 16.88 -4.26
CA SER A 132 -8.06 17.83 -5.27
C SER A 132 -8.54 19.25 -4.97
N ALA A 133 -7.63 20.21 -5.08
CA ALA A 133 -7.92 21.63 -4.91
C ALA A 133 -7.23 22.48 -5.98
N ARG A 134 -7.95 23.47 -6.52
CA ARG A 134 -7.33 24.46 -7.42
C ARG A 134 -6.49 25.44 -6.60
N ILE A 135 -5.26 25.65 -7.03
CA ILE A 135 -4.34 26.60 -6.43
C ILE A 135 -4.35 27.86 -7.29
N PHE A 136 -4.76 28.99 -6.69
CA PHE A 136 -4.65 30.30 -7.33
C PHE A 136 -3.20 30.61 -7.72
N PRO A 137 -2.97 31.48 -8.73
CA PRO A 137 -1.65 31.87 -9.16
C PRO A 137 -0.65 32.03 -8.02
N ILE A 138 0.48 31.33 -8.12
CA ILE A 138 1.66 31.61 -7.33
C ILE A 138 2.49 32.60 -8.14
N SER A 139 2.61 33.83 -7.65
CA SER A 139 3.40 34.88 -8.30
C SER A 139 4.83 34.41 -8.60
N ALA A 140 5.48 35.02 -9.59
CA ALA A 140 6.88 34.75 -9.92
C ALA A 140 7.78 34.92 -8.67
N GLY A 141 8.56 33.90 -8.32
CA GLY A 141 9.37 33.89 -7.10
C GLY A 141 8.59 33.85 -5.78
N GLY A 142 7.25 33.75 -5.84
CA GLY A 142 6.39 33.69 -4.67
C GLY A 142 6.24 32.27 -4.11
N THR A 143 5.71 32.18 -2.89
CA THR A 143 5.43 30.90 -2.23
C THR A 143 3.94 30.64 -2.07
N ARG A 144 3.60 29.38 -1.83
CA ARG A 144 2.27 28.94 -1.45
C ARG A 144 2.38 27.89 -0.36
N ARG A 145 1.90 28.23 0.83
CA ARG A 145 1.73 27.27 1.93
C ARG A 145 0.38 26.60 1.83
N ILE A 146 0.35 25.28 2.03
CA ILE A 146 -0.84 24.43 2.04
C ILE A 146 -0.84 23.65 3.35
N GLU A 147 -1.98 23.68 4.05
CA GLU A 147 -2.25 22.80 5.17
C GLU A 147 -3.39 21.85 4.83
N LEU A 148 -3.23 20.57 5.21
CA LEU A 148 -4.22 19.52 5.07
C LEU A 148 -4.31 18.74 6.37
N SER A 149 -5.51 18.50 6.86
CA SER A 149 -5.74 17.52 7.92
C SER A 149 -6.74 16.47 7.48
N TYR A 150 -6.42 15.20 7.76
CA TYR A 150 -7.33 14.08 7.53
C TYR A 150 -7.25 13.08 8.67
N THR A 151 -8.31 12.30 8.80
CA THR A 151 -8.43 11.22 9.80
C THR A 151 -8.58 9.88 9.11
N GLU A 152 -7.86 8.86 9.59
CA GLU A 152 -8.03 7.46 9.17
C GLU A 152 -8.12 6.54 10.40
N VAL A 153 -8.62 5.32 10.19
CA VAL A 153 -8.68 4.28 11.22
C VAL A 153 -7.85 3.08 10.78
N LEU A 154 -6.74 2.84 11.47
CA LEU A 154 -5.89 1.68 11.27
C LEU A 154 -6.52 0.46 11.90
N ARG A 155 -6.44 -0.66 11.18
CA ARG A 155 -6.80 -1.98 11.71
C ARG A 155 -5.54 -2.71 12.12
N ALA A 156 -5.60 -3.39 13.27
CA ALA A 156 -4.54 -4.29 13.69
C ALA A 156 -4.70 -5.65 12.99
N GLU A 157 -3.59 -6.17 12.47
CA GLU A 157 -3.47 -7.56 12.06
C GLU A 157 -2.59 -8.27 13.09
N SER A 158 -3.16 -9.20 13.85
CA SER A 158 -2.45 -9.91 14.93
C SER A 158 -1.73 -8.98 15.94
N GLY A 159 -2.37 -7.85 16.27
CA GLY A 159 -1.82 -6.85 17.21
C GLY A 159 -0.78 -5.91 16.59
N ILE A 160 -0.56 -5.96 15.28
CA ILE A 160 0.35 -5.10 14.53
C ILE A 160 -0.47 -4.08 13.74
N TYR A 161 -0.16 -2.81 13.93
CA TYR A 161 -0.70 -1.70 13.15
C TYR A 161 0.34 -1.22 12.14
N ARG A 162 -0.16 -0.78 10.97
CA ARG A 162 0.65 -0.23 9.89
C ARG A 162 0.10 1.13 9.50
N TYR A 163 0.82 2.19 9.85
CA TYR A 163 0.59 3.53 9.33
C TYR A 163 1.40 3.73 8.05
N LEU A 164 0.76 4.23 6.99
CA LEU A 164 1.40 4.58 5.72
C LEU A 164 1.14 6.04 5.43
N TYR A 165 2.21 6.81 5.27
CA TYR A 165 2.17 8.16 4.78
C TYR A 165 2.79 8.25 3.39
N PRO A 166 2.04 8.77 2.39
CA PRO A 166 2.52 8.93 1.02
C PRO A 166 3.62 10.00 0.98
N LEU A 167 4.89 9.60 0.89
CA LEU A 167 6.03 10.53 0.86
C LEU A 167 6.81 10.47 -0.47
N ASP A 168 6.72 9.36 -1.22
CA ASP A 168 7.38 9.19 -2.53
C ASP A 168 6.92 10.21 -3.60
N THR A 169 5.84 10.89 -3.27
CA THR A 169 5.13 11.92 -4.03
C THR A 169 6.00 13.06 -4.51
N GLU A 170 7.05 13.34 -3.75
CA GLU A 170 8.01 14.40 -4.02
C GLU A 170 9.01 14.02 -5.11
N ARG A 171 9.03 12.76 -5.58
CA ARG A 171 9.87 12.35 -6.71
C ARG A 171 9.52 13.07 -8.02
N PHE A 172 8.31 13.60 -8.14
CA PHE A 172 7.87 14.42 -9.26
C PHE A 172 8.28 15.90 -9.13
N SER A 173 8.80 16.30 -7.96
CA SER A 173 9.44 17.59 -7.78
C SER A 173 10.76 17.61 -8.55
N ALA A 174 11.00 18.68 -9.31
CA ALA A 174 12.21 18.80 -10.12
C ALA A 174 13.47 19.09 -9.28
N SER A 175 13.27 19.51 -8.03
CA SER A 175 14.29 19.88 -7.05
C SER A 175 14.16 19.02 -5.80
N PRO A 176 15.26 18.73 -5.08
CA PRO A 176 15.20 18.10 -3.76
C PRO A 176 14.35 18.92 -2.79
N LEU A 177 13.62 18.22 -1.93
CA LEU A 177 12.89 18.78 -0.80
C LEU A 177 13.90 19.31 0.22
N GLU A 178 13.87 20.61 0.50
CA GLU A 178 14.89 21.25 1.35
C GLU A 178 14.81 20.78 2.80
N ASP A 179 13.60 20.59 3.33
CA ASP A 179 13.36 20.11 4.69
C ASP A 179 12.13 19.18 4.77
N VAL A 180 12.32 17.93 5.18
CA VAL A 180 11.24 16.98 5.46
C VAL A 180 11.25 16.61 6.93
N GLN A 181 10.08 16.63 7.55
CA GLN A 181 9.91 16.21 8.95
C GLN A 181 8.62 15.43 9.12
N ILE A 182 8.69 14.29 9.80
CA ILE A 182 7.52 13.52 10.22
C ILE A 182 7.63 13.28 11.72
N SER A 183 6.64 13.74 12.45
CA SER A 183 6.50 13.58 13.89
C SER A 183 5.25 12.77 14.19
N VAL A 184 5.37 11.75 15.04
CA VAL A 184 4.24 10.90 15.45
C VAL A 184 4.14 10.89 16.96
N ASP A 185 3.00 11.33 17.49
CA ASP A 185 2.59 11.14 18.88
C ASP A 185 1.73 9.87 18.96
N LEU A 186 2.32 8.76 19.41
CA LEU A 186 1.69 7.44 19.44
C LEU A 186 1.27 7.06 20.86
N LYS A 187 -0.03 6.97 21.09
CA LYS A 187 -0.66 6.55 22.36
C LYS A 187 -1.51 5.30 22.14
N THR A 188 -1.39 4.35 23.06
CA THR A 188 -2.14 3.10 23.02
C THR A 188 -2.71 2.76 24.40
N SER A 189 -3.85 2.07 24.40
CA SER A 189 -4.51 1.50 25.57
C SER A 189 -3.73 0.30 26.12
N SER A 190 -3.16 -0.53 25.25
CA SER A 190 -2.30 -1.66 25.59
C SER A 190 -0.81 -1.34 25.43
N PRO A 191 0.11 -1.97 26.19
CA PRO A 191 1.53 -1.64 26.10
C PRO A 191 2.16 -1.92 24.73
N LEU A 192 2.98 -0.97 24.26
CA LEU A 192 3.75 -1.02 23.02
C LEU A 192 4.90 -2.03 23.12
N GLN A 193 4.85 -3.07 22.29
CA GLN A 193 5.95 -4.03 22.14
C GLN A 193 7.04 -3.46 21.24
N ALA A 194 6.72 -3.24 19.95
CA ALA A 194 7.64 -2.74 18.95
C ALA A 194 7.11 -1.44 18.31
N VAL A 195 8.03 -0.56 17.93
CA VAL A 195 7.78 0.63 17.11
C VAL A 195 8.98 0.77 16.19
N TYR A 196 8.78 0.63 14.88
CA TYR A 196 9.86 0.70 13.90
C TYR A 196 9.36 1.13 12.52
N SER A 197 10.27 1.66 11.70
CA SER A 197 10.02 1.91 10.28
C SER A 197 10.99 1.08 9.44
N PRO A 198 10.50 0.28 8.48
CA PRO A 198 11.38 -0.42 7.54
C PRO A 198 11.82 0.49 6.38
N THR A 199 11.14 1.62 6.14
CA THR A 199 11.43 2.49 5.01
C THR A 199 12.36 3.64 5.36
N HIS A 200 12.28 4.16 6.59
CA HIS A 200 13.01 5.34 7.03
C HIS A 200 13.74 5.10 8.36
N LYS A 201 14.88 5.79 8.55
CA LYS A 201 15.60 5.77 9.82
C LYS A 201 14.92 6.74 10.78
N ILE A 202 14.26 6.20 11.80
CA ILE A 202 13.50 6.97 12.79
C ILE A 202 14.22 7.03 14.14
N THR A 203 13.91 8.07 14.92
CA THR A 203 14.18 8.12 16.36
C THR A 203 12.89 7.83 17.10
N VAL A 204 12.95 6.96 18.11
CA VAL A 204 11.80 6.61 18.97
C VAL A 204 12.14 6.94 20.42
N SER A 205 11.35 7.82 21.05
CA SER A 205 11.41 8.10 22.48
C SER A 205 10.18 7.51 23.15
N LYS A 206 10.36 6.47 23.96
CA LYS A 206 9.27 5.92 24.78
C LYS A 206 9.19 6.70 26.08
N ASN A 207 8.08 7.41 26.29
CA ASN A 207 7.82 8.14 27.54
C ASN A 207 7.20 7.22 28.60
N THR A 208 6.35 6.29 28.17
CA THR A 208 5.77 5.22 28.98
C THR A 208 5.74 3.92 28.17
N ASP A 209 5.24 2.84 28.76
CA ASP A 209 4.97 1.59 28.04
C ASP A 209 3.81 1.73 27.02
N LYS A 210 3.04 2.82 27.08
CA LYS A 210 1.85 3.10 26.26
C LYS A 210 1.97 4.38 25.41
N HIS A 211 3.09 5.09 25.51
CA HIS A 211 3.32 6.36 24.82
C HIS A 211 4.71 6.41 24.21
N ALA A 212 4.77 6.63 22.90
CA ALA A 212 6.01 6.84 22.16
C ALA A 212 5.91 8.08 21.26
N LEU A 213 7.01 8.82 21.19
CA LEU A 213 7.22 9.86 20.19
C LEU A 213 8.15 9.31 19.11
N VAL A 214 7.73 9.38 17.86
CA VAL A 214 8.54 8.98 16.70
C VAL A 214 8.89 10.22 15.89
N TYR A 215 10.16 10.30 15.47
CA TYR A 215 10.64 11.42 14.67
C TYR A 215 11.49 10.93 13.50
N TYR A 216 11.22 11.51 12.33
CA TYR A 216 11.99 11.39 11.11
C TYR A 216 12.26 12.80 10.58
N ALA A 217 13.49 13.07 10.15
CA ALA A 217 13.80 14.29 9.43
C ALA A 217 15.02 14.13 8.54
N GLU A 218 14.95 14.75 7.37
CA GLU A 218 16.05 14.85 6.41
C GLU A 218 16.01 16.24 5.74
N LYS A 219 17.11 16.62 5.10
CA LYS A 219 17.23 17.87 4.35
C LYS A 219 17.83 17.61 2.99
N ASN A 220 17.39 18.37 1.98
CA ASN A 220 17.85 18.26 0.60
C ASN A 220 17.75 16.83 0.05
N VAL A 221 16.62 16.18 0.28
CA VAL A 221 16.36 14.79 -0.11
C VAL A 221 15.41 14.75 -1.30
N LEU A 222 15.55 13.73 -2.14
CA LEU A 222 14.52 13.36 -3.10
C LEU A 222 13.88 12.08 -2.55
N PRO A 223 12.73 12.18 -1.85
CA PRO A 223 12.03 10.99 -1.38
C PRO A 223 11.74 10.04 -2.55
N HIS A 224 11.99 8.75 -2.31
CA HIS A 224 11.83 7.69 -3.31
C HIS A 224 11.04 6.50 -2.76
N ARG A 225 10.32 6.71 -1.65
CA ARG A 225 9.54 5.70 -0.92
C ARG A 225 8.60 6.34 0.09
N ASP A 226 7.51 5.64 0.37
CA ASP A 226 6.56 6.03 1.41
C ASP A 226 7.12 5.86 2.82
N PHE A 227 6.64 6.71 3.73
CA PHE A 227 6.92 6.55 5.15
C PHE A 227 5.97 5.50 5.73
N ILE A 228 6.54 4.39 6.21
CA ILE A 228 5.78 3.30 6.82
C ILE A 228 6.21 3.19 8.28
N LEU A 229 5.25 3.29 9.19
CA LEU A 229 5.47 3.04 10.62
C LEU A 229 4.69 1.80 11.03
N TYR A 230 5.40 0.81 11.55
CA TYR A 230 4.81 -0.32 12.24
C TYR A 230 4.90 -0.10 13.75
N TYR A 231 3.79 -0.38 14.43
CA TYR A 231 3.81 -0.55 15.88
C TYR A 231 2.97 -1.76 16.26
N SER A 232 3.42 -2.48 17.29
CA SER A 232 2.68 -3.61 17.83
C SER A 232 2.34 -3.38 19.29
N VAL A 233 1.15 -3.82 19.68
CA VAL A 233 0.67 -3.80 21.06
C VAL A 233 0.56 -5.23 21.58
N LEU A 234 0.72 -5.41 22.89
CA LEU A 234 0.32 -6.65 23.54
C LEU A 234 -1.19 -6.86 23.30
N PRO A 235 -1.62 -7.97 22.66
CA PRO A 235 -3.04 -8.24 22.51
C PRO A 235 -3.66 -8.46 23.90
N GLU A 236 -4.54 -7.56 24.33
CA GLU A 236 -5.42 -7.83 25.47
C GLU A 236 -6.49 -8.85 25.07
N GLU A 237 -7.00 -9.66 26.02
CA GLU A 237 -8.02 -10.69 25.73
C GLU A 237 -9.23 -10.12 24.96
N MET A 238 -9.51 -8.84 25.16
CA MET A 238 -10.43 -8.03 24.38
C MET A 238 -9.92 -6.58 24.38
N GLY A 239 -9.48 -6.05 23.24
CA GLY A 239 -9.18 -4.63 23.10
C GLY A 239 -10.47 -3.83 22.93
N MET A 240 -10.69 -2.80 23.75
CA MET A 240 -11.80 -1.86 23.58
C MET A 240 -11.26 -0.43 23.59
N THR A 241 -11.54 0.32 22.53
CA THR A 241 -11.19 1.73 22.41
C THR A 241 -12.45 2.56 22.29
N LEU A 242 -12.61 3.54 23.16
CA LEU A 242 -13.72 4.49 23.15
C LEU A 242 -13.16 5.91 22.97
N LEU A 243 -13.44 6.54 21.84
CA LEU A 243 -13.17 7.97 21.64
C LEU A 243 -14.48 8.76 21.67
N PRO A 244 -14.81 9.43 22.78
CA PRO A 244 -15.95 10.33 22.85
C PRO A 244 -15.55 11.75 22.41
N TYR A 245 -16.44 12.43 21.68
CA TYR A 245 -16.32 13.84 21.33
C TYR A 245 -17.65 14.54 21.57
N LYS A 246 -17.61 15.75 22.15
CA LYS A 246 -18.78 16.62 22.29
C LYS A 246 -18.37 18.08 22.28
N ALA A 247 -18.79 18.81 21.24
CA ALA A 247 -18.67 20.26 21.19
C ALA A 247 -19.73 20.93 22.08
N ALA A 248 -19.42 22.13 22.60
CA ALA A 248 -20.33 22.86 23.48
C ALA A 248 -21.59 23.31 22.71
N GLY A 249 -22.75 22.83 23.14
CA GLY A 249 -24.04 23.15 22.51
C GLY A 249 -24.48 22.16 21.42
N GLU A 250 -23.70 21.12 21.14
CA GLU A 250 -24.03 20.07 20.15
C GLU A 250 -24.22 18.70 20.81
N ASP A 251 -24.84 17.79 20.07
CA ASP A 251 -24.92 16.38 20.46
C ASP A 251 -23.54 15.73 20.38
N GLY A 252 -23.20 14.91 21.37
CA GLY A 252 -21.93 14.19 21.40
C GLY A 252 -21.97 12.95 20.52
N PHE A 253 -20.84 12.58 19.94
CA PHE A 253 -20.65 11.32 19.25
C PHE A 253 -19.50 10.54 19.89
N PHE A 254 -19.45 9.23 19.62
CA PHE A 254 -18.33 8.40 20.04
C PHE A 254 -18.01 7.36 18.97
N LEU A 255 -16.74 6.98 18.89
CA LEU A 255 -16.31 5.80 18.16
C LEU A 255 -15.95 4.72 19.19
N LEU A 256 -16.61 3.56 19.10
CA LEU A 256 -16.27 2.36 19.86
C LEU A 256 -15.66 1.34 18.90
N ILE A 257 -14.39 1.00 19.11
CA ILE A 257 -13.71 -0.10 18.42
C ILE A 257 -13.59 -1.25 19.41
N VAL A 258 -14.11 -2.42 19.02
CA VAL A 258 -13.98 -3.66 19.79
C VAL A 258 -13.15 -4.64 18.98
N SER A 259 -11.99 -4.99 19.51
CA SER A 259 -11.01 -5.91 18.95
C SER A 259 -10.93 -7.15 19.82
N PRO A 260 -11.84 -8.13 19.66
CA PRO A 260 -11.76 -9.37 20.43
C PRO A 260 -10.47 -10.11 20.04
N THR A 261 -9.68 -10.58 21.01
CA THR A 261 -8.70 -11.61 20.66
C THR A 261 -9.43 -12.93 20.51
N VAL A 262 -9.25 -13.56 19.36
CA VAL A 262 -9.62 -14.96 19.20
C VAL A 262 -8.56 -15.74 19.96
N LYS A 263 -8.76 -15.95 21.28
CA LYS A 263 -8.14 -17.06 21.99
C LYS A 263 -8.83 -18.35 21.53
N GLY A 264 -8.64 -18.69 20.27
CA GLY A 264 -8.72 -20.08 19.86
C GLY A 264 -7.36 -20.68 20.15
N GLU A 265 -7.33 -21.86 20.77
CA GLU A 265 -6.45 -22.87 20.19
C GLU A 265 -6.68 -22.78 18.67
N GLU A 266 -5.64 -22.65 17.85
CA GLU A 266 -5.77 -22.76 16.41
C GLU A 266 -6.30 -24.16 16.13
N THR A 267 -7.61 -24.36 16.30
CA THR A 267 -8.31 -25.52 15.78
C THR A 267 -8.23 -25.31 14.28
N VAL A 268 -7.21 -25.90 13.68
CA VAL A 268 -7.03 -25.95 12.23
C VAL A 268 -8.32 -26.52 11.69
N ILE A 269 -9.17 -25.66 11.13
CA ILE A 269 -10.44 -26.08 10.52
C ILE A 269 -10.04 -26.74 9.21
N PRO A 270 -10.35 -28.03 9.01
CA PRO A 270 -10.08 -28.71 7.75
C PRO A 270 -10.78 -27.99 6.59
N LYS A 271 -10.08 -27.81 5.48
CA LYS A 271 -10.59 -27.10 4.29
C LYS A 271 -10.68 -28.04 3.10
N ASP A 272 -11.70 -27.79 2.29
CA ASP A 272 -11.81 -28.33 0.94
C ASP A 272 -11.31 -27.28 -0.06
N LEU A 273 -10.30 -27.62 -0.85
CA LEU A 273 -9.59 -26.68 -1.73
C LEU A 273 -9.55 -27.17 -3.17
N VAL A 274 -10.14 -26.42 -4.11
CA VAL A 274 -10.01 -26.70 -5.54
C VAL A 274 -9.11 -25.66 -6.18
N PHE A 275 -7.95 -26.09 -6.69
CA PHE A 275 -7.00 -25.22 -7.38
C PHE A 275 -7.35 -25.15 -8.86
N VAL A 276 -7.60 -23.94 -9.38
CA VAL A 276 -7.90 -23.71 -10.80
C VAL A 276 -6.73 -22.98 -11.44
N LEU A 277 -6.01 -23.65 -12.34
CA LEU A 277 -4.76 -23.19 -12.94
C LEU A 277 -4.93 -22.90 -14.44
N ASP A 278 -4.65 -21.65 -14.84
CA ASP A 278 -4.60 -21.28 -16.26
C ASP A 278 -3.38 -21.92 -16.94
N THR A 279 -3.62 -22.63 -18.04
CA THR A 279 -2.63 -23.26 -18.90
C THR A 279 -2.76 -22.80 -20.36
N SER A 280 -3.38 -21.64 -20.60
CA SER A 280 -3.49 -21.01 -21.91
C SER A 280 -2.13 -20.70 -22.53
N GLY A 281 -2.07 -20.53 -23.85
CA GLY A 281 -0.83 -20.21 -24.56
C GLY A 281 -0.12 -18.96 -24.03
N SER A 282 -0.86 -18.01 -23.47
CA SER A 282 -0.32 -16.80 -22.84
C SER A 282 0.56 -17.09 -21.63
N MET A 283 0.38 -18.24 -20.97
CA MET A 283 1.15 -18.70 -19.81
C MET A 283 2.52 -19.28 -20.18
N SER A 284 2.84 -19.38 -21.48
CA SER A 284 4.12 -19.91 -21.96
C SER A 284 5.34 -19.19 -21.36
N GLY A 285 6.45 -19.91 -21.24
CA GLY A 285 7.70 -19.40 -20.68
C GLY A 285 7.74 -19.48 -19.15
N GLU A 286 8.22 -18.43 -18.50
CA GLU A 286 8.44 -18.42 -17.04
C GLU A 286 7.12 -18.47 -16.24
N LYS A 287 6.02 -17.94 -16.79
CA LYS A 287 4.73 -17.86 -16.09
C LYS A 287 4.18 -19.23 -15.70
N ILE A 288 4.15 -20.19 -16.63
CA ILE A 288 3.69 -21.56 -16.33
C ILE A 288 4.64 -22.28 -15.37
N VAL A 289 5.95 -22.00 -15.43
CA VAL A 289 6.93 -22.57 -14.50
C VAL A 289 6.65 -22.07 -13.07
N GLN A 290 6.55 -20.76 -12.89
CA GLN A 290 6.24 -20.12 -11.60
C GLN A 290 4.88 -20.56 -11.06
N ALA A 291 3.87 -20.68 -11.91
CA ALA A 291 2.54 -21.10 -11.50
C ALA A 291 2.53 -22.56 -11.00
N LYS A 292 3.30 -23.46 -11.65
CA LYS A 292 3.50 -24.86 -11.21
C LYS A 292 4.27 -24.93 -9.89
N GLU A 293 5.31 -24.10 -9.72
CA GLU A 293 6.08 -24.02 -8.48
C GLU A 293 5.23 -23.52 -7.31
N ALA A 294 4.43 -22.47 -7.51
CA ALA A 294 3.51 -21.95 -6.52
C ALA A 294 2.44 -22.98 -6.13
N LEU A 295 1.84 -23.67 -7.11
CA LEU A 295 0.87 -24.73 -6.84
C LEU A 295 1.50 -25.88 -6.03
N ASN A 296 2.69 -26.34 -6.42
CA ASN A 296 3.41 -27.39 -5.68
C ASN A 296 3.77 -26.94 -4.26
N PHE A 297 4.17 -25.68 -4.07
CA PHE A 297 4.45 -25.12 -2.75
C PHE A 297 3.19 -25.16 -1.86
N VAL A 298 2.03 -24.73 -2.38
CA VAL A 298 0.78 -24.76 -1.62
C VAL A 298 0.37 -26.20 -1.29
N LEU A 299 0.41 -27.10 -2.28
CA LEU A 299 0.12 -28.53 -2.08
C LEU A 299 0.98 -29.12 -0.95
N GLN A 300 2.28 -28.84 -0.93
CA GLN A 300 3.20 -29.34 0.11
C GLN A 300 2.95 -28.75 1.51
N ASN A 301 2.17 -27.68 1.63
CA ASN A 301 1.87 -27.00 2.89
C ASN A 301 0.38 -27.11 3.29
N LEU A 302 -0.38 -28.03 2.68
CA LEU A 302 -1.73 -28.36 3.13
C LEU A 302 -1.73 -29.07 4.49
N ASN A 303 -2.77 -28.86 5.29
CA ASN A 303 -2.92 -29.53 6.58
C ASN A 303 -3.32 -31.01 6.37
N PRO A 304 -3.03 -31.89 7.35
CA PRO A 304 -3.34 -33.32 7.22
C PRO A 304 -4.82 -33.66 7.01
N GLU A 305 -5.74 -32.82 7.48
CA GLU A 305 -7.19 -33.02 7.36
C GLU A 305 -7.80 -32.28 6.15
N ASP A 306 -7.01 -31.48 5.43
CA ASP A 306 -7.48 -30.81 4.22
C ASP A 306 -7.78 -31.84 3.11
N ARG A 307 -8.68 -31.48 2.20
CA ARG A 307 -8.91 -32.21 0.94
C ARG A 307 -8.72 -31.27 -0.24
N PHE A 308 -8.26 -31.79 -1.36
CA PHE A 308 -7.96 -30.96 -2.51
C PHE A 308 -8.29 -31.59 -3.86
N ALA A 309 -8.45 -30.75 -4.87
CA ALA A 309 -8.43 -31.15 -6.28
C ALA A 309 -7.72 -30.10 -7.12
N VAL A 310 -7.21 -30.49 -8.28
CA VAL A 310 -6.56 -29.57 -9.24
C VAL A 310 -7.29 -29.63 -10.57
N VAL A 311 -7.65 -28.45 -11.08
CA VAL A 311 -8.24 -28.22 -12.41
C VAL A 311 -7.29 -27.33 -13.19
N ALA A 312 -6.80 -27.82 -14.34
CA ALA A 312 -6.02 -27.01 -15.27
C ALA A 312 -6.88 -26.71 -16.49
N PHE A 313 -6.88 -25.48 -17.00
CA PHE A 313 -7.73 -25.13 -18.12
C PHE A 313 -6.97 -24.39 -19.22
N SER A 314 -7.39 -24.60 -20.46
CA SER A 314 -7.06 -23.77 -21.61
C SER A 314 -8.31 -23.63 -22.47
N ASP A 315 -8.44 -24.40 -23.55
CA ASP A 315 -9.69 -24.47 -24.33
C ASP A 315 -10.79 -25.24 -23.58
N TYR A 316 -10.40 -26.21 -22.75
CA TYR A 316 -11.28 -27.03 -21.93
C TYR A 316 -10.62 -27.33 -20.57
N PRO A 317 -11.42 -27.58 -19.51
CA PRO A 317 -10.88 -27.98 -18.22
C PRO A 317 -10.37 -29.43 -18.24
N ARG A 318 -9.25 -29.65 -17.56
CA ARG A 318 -8.64 -30.95 -17.29
C ARG A 318 -8.59 -31.11 -15.77
N VAL A 319 -9.33 -32.07 -15.25
CA VAL A 319 -9.38 -32.36 -13.82
C VAL A 319 -8.39 -33.47 -13.47
N GLN A 320 -7.65 -33.30 -12.38
CA GLN A 320 -6.74 -34.32 -11.87
C GLN A 320 -7.50 -35.49 -11.22
N SER A 321 -8.63 -35.18 -10.57
CA SER A 321 -9.52 -36.14 -9.91
C SER A 321 -10.97 -35.66 -10.05
N THR A 322 -11.93 -36.58 -10.04
CA THR A 322 -13.37 -36.29 -10.03
C THR A 322 -13.91 -36.05 -8.62
N GLU A 323 -13.09 -36.23 -7.59
CA GLU A 323 -13.42 -36.04 -6.18
C GLU A 323 -12.27 -35.32 -5.45
N LEU A 324 -12.59 -34.67 -4.33
CA LEU A 324 -11.60 -34.09 -3.43
C LEU A 324 -10.75 -35.19 -2.78
N LEU A 325 -9.45 -35.14 -3.00
CA LEU A 325 -8.47 -36.11 -2.50
C LEU A 325 -7.99 -35.72 -1.10
N PRO A 326 -7.82 -36.68 -0.18
CA PRO A 326 -7.20 -36.41 1.12
C PRO A 326 -5.71 -36.11 0.96
N VAL A 327 -5.12 -35.36 1.91
CA VAL A 327 -3.67 -35.10 1.94
C VAL A 327 -2.92 -36.32 2.49
N ASN A 328 -2.32 -37.12 1.60
CA ASN A 328 -1.44 -38.24 1.98
C ASN A 328 -0.32 -38.44 0.95
N GLN A 329 0.70 -39.24 1.28
CA GLN A 329 1.89 -39.37 0.44
C GLN A 329 1.58 -39.82 -1.01
N GLU A 330 0.58 -40.67 -1.21
CA GLU A 330 0.18 -41.17 -2.53
C GLU A 330 -0.50 -40.08 -3.36
N THR A 331 -1.53 -39.42 -2.81
CA THR A 331 -2.28 -38.36 -3.51
C THR A 331 -1.41 -37.15 -3.80
N MET A 332 -0.51 -36.79 -2.87
CA MET A 332 0.45 -35.69 -3.07
C MET A 332 1.45 -36.01 -4.18
N SER A 333 1.94 -37.25 -4.26
CA SER A 333 2.84 -37.67 -5.34
C SER A 333 2.12 -37.67 -6.70
N GLN A 334 0.90 -38.18 -6.75
CA GLN A 334 0.09 -38.18 -7.98
C GLN A 334 -0.22 -36.75 -8.46
N ALA A 335 -0.54 -35.84 -7.54
CA ALA A 335 -0.78 -34.43 -7.84
C ALA A 335 0.49 -33.75 -8.37
N ALA A 336 1.64 -33.94 -7.72
CA ALA A 336 2.91 -33.37 -8.17
C ALA A 336 3.30 -33.87 -9.57
N ASP A 337 3.15 -35.17 -9.83
CA ASP A 337 3.40 -35.76 -11.14
C ASP A 337 2.46 -35.21 -12.21
N TRP A 338 1.19 -35.02 -11.88
CA TRP A 338 0.19 -34.46 -12.80
C TRP A 338 0.49 -32.98 -13.12
N VAL A 339 0.79 -32.17 -12.10
CA VAL A 339 1.18 -30.76 -12.24
C VAL A 339 2.45 -30.64 -13.09
N SER A 340 3.44 -31.52 -12.89
CA SER A 340 4.69 -31.52 -13.66
C SER A 340 4.49 -31.67 -15.17
N LYS A 341 3.41 -32.34 -15.60
CA LYS A 341 3.07 -32.60 -17.00
C LYS A 341 2.26 -31.47 -17.65
N LEU A 342 1.82 -30.47 -16.89
CA LEU A 342 1.12 -29.32 -17.43
C LEU A 342 2.07 -28.48 -18.29
N TYR A 343 1.57 -28.09 -19.45
CA TYR A 343 2.20 -27.21 -20.42
C TYR A 343 1.20 -26.15 -20.88
N ALA A 344 1.71 -24.98 -21.24
CA ALA A 344 0.92 -23.86 -21.72
C ALA A 344 0.59 -24.04 -23.21
N ASP A 345 -0.69 -24.04 -23.56
CA ASP A 345 -1.18 -24.13 -24.93
C ASP A 345 -2.68 -23.74 -25.01
N GLY A 346 -3.17 -23.42 -26.20
CA GLY A 346 -4.60 -23.18 -26.44
C GLY A 346 -5.12 -21.83 -25.94
N GLY A 347 -6.45 -21.70 -25.94
CA GLY A 347 -7.21 -20.53 -25.48
C GLY A 347 -7.43 -20.46 -23.96
N THR A 348 -8.46 -19.70 -23.55
CA THR A 348 -8.76 -19.41 -22.13
C THR A 348 -10.27 -19.51 -21.88
N ASN A 349 -10.75 -20.71 -21.53
CA ASN A 349 -12.14 -21.00 -21.20
C ASN A 349 -12.31 -21.07 -19.67
N ILE A 350 -12.28 -19.89 -19.04
CA ILE A 350 -12.37 -19.76 -17.59
C ILE A 350 -13.75 -20.11 -17.03
N ASP A 351 -14.81 -19.89 -17.82
CA ASP A 351 -16.19 -20.14 -17.40
C ASP A 351 -16.41 -21.63 -17.09
N GLU A 352 -16.10 -22.50 -18.05
CA GLU A 352 -16.24 -23.95 -17.88
C GLU A 352 -15.31 -24.50 -16.80
N ALA A 353 -14.11 -23.90 -16.64
CA ALA A 353 -13.17 -24.28 -15.59
C ALA A 353 -13.71 -24.00 -14.19
N LEU A 354 -14.33 -22.83 -13.98
CA LEU A 354 -14.92 -22.46 -12.70
C LEU A 354 -16.18 -23.29 -12.40
N VAL A 355 -17.04 -23.53 -13.40
CA VAL A 355 -18.20 -24.41 -13.24
C VAL A 355 -17.77 -25.83 -12.88
N THR A 356 -16.74 -26.36 -13.55
CA THR A 356 -16.17 -27.68 -13.25
C THR A 356 -15.59 -27.72 -11.84
N ALA A 357 -14.83 -26.70 -11.44
CA ALA A 357 -14.25 -26.62 -10.11
C ALA A 357 -15.31 -26.58 -9.00
N LEU A 358 -16.40 -25.85 -9.21
CA LEU A 358 -17.52 -25.78 -8.27
C LEU A 358 -18.26 -27.11 -8.13
N SER A 359 -18.30 -27.93 -9.19
CA SER A 359 -18.95 -29.25 -9.15
C SER A 359 -18.20 -30.32 -8.33
N LEU A 360 -16.98 -30.01 -7.89
CA LEU A 360 -16.14 -30.92 -7.08
C LEU A 360 -16.38 -30.76 -5.56
N PHE A 361 -17.12 -29.72 -5.15
CA PHE A 361 -17.66 -29.58 -3.79
C PHE A 361 -18.99 -30.32 -3.69
#